data_AF-A0A8T1H753-F1
#
_entry.id   AF-A0A8T1H753-F1
#
_cell.length_a   1.000
_cell.length_b   1.000
_cell.length_c   1.000
_cell.angle_alpha   90.00
_cell.angle_beta   90.00
_cell.angle_gamma   90.00
#
_symmetry.space_group_name_H-M   'P 1'
#
loop_
_entity.id
_entity.type
_entity.pdbx_description
1 polymer ?
#
loop_
_entity_poly.entity_id
_entity_poly.type
_entity_poly.pdbx_seq_one_letter_code
_entity_poly.pdbx_strand_id
1 'polypeptide(L)'
;MMSDYTEVIPSSSRKAEEIHQMHYNIHPHVPDAYKNDIIYAKPTPQQGDAAKTTKQARRAHRAAMAITAKENQERRGLEAAADDRNSASYTKARTETGKTPARAKKRKADELESAVV
;
A
#
# COMPACT_ATOMS: atom_id res chain seq x y z
N MET A 1 10.32 -26.51 -43.48
CA MET A 1 9.36 -25.43 -43.18
C MET A 1 9.57 -25.05 -41.72
N MET A 2 9.79 -23.77 -41.38
CA MET A 2 10.05 -23.34 -39.99
C MET A 2 8.78 -23.23 -39.13
N SER A 3 7.62 -23.54 -39.71
CA SER A 3 6.30 -23.50 -39.07
C SER A 3 6.07 -24.61 -38.04
N ASP A 4 6.86 -25.69 -38.11
CA ASP A 4 6.64 -26.89 -37.29
C ASP A 4 7.23 -26.75 -35.87
N TYR A 5 7.96 -25.67 -35.61
CA TYR A 5 8.58 -25.34 -34.32
C TYR A 5 7.98 -24.12 -33.62
N THR A 6 6.93 -23.51 -34.19
CA THR A 6 6.23 -22.39 -33.57
C THR A 6 4.97 -22.88 -32.89
N GLU A 7 5.03 -23.09 -31.57
CA GLU A 7 3.82 -23.25 -30.77
C GLU A 7 3.01 -21.94 -30.83
N VAL A 8 1.82 -22.00 -31.43
CA VAL A 8 0.89 -20.87 -31.46
C VAL A 8 0.23 -20.77 -30.09
N ILE A 9 0.79 -19.92 -29.22
CA ILE A 9 0.18 -19.63 -27.91
C ILE A 9 -1.09 -18.82 -28.15
N PRO A 10 -2.26 -19.25 -27.63
CA PRO A 10 -3.49 -18.48 -27.76
C PRO A 10 -3.33 -17.12 -27.09
N SER A 11 -3.84 -16.06 -27.72
CA SER A 11 -3.83 -14.73 -27.13
C SER A 11 -4.55 -14.78 -25.77
N SER A 12 -3.87 -14.38 -24.69
CA SER A 12 -4.48 -14.37 -23.37
C SER A 12 -5.74 -13.49 -23.37
N SER A 13 -6.84 -14.00 -22.84
CA SER A 13 -8.05 -13.19 -22.65
C SER A 13 -7.72 -11.96 -21.80
N ARG A 14 -8.19 -10.78 -22.22
CA ARG A 14 -7.96 -9.55 -21.45
C ARG A 14 -8.57 -9.66 -20.06
N LYS A 15 -7.83 -9.18 -19.07
CA LYS A 15 -8.26 -9.19 -17.68
C LYS A 15 -9.42 -8.20 -17.48
N ALA A 16 -10.32 -8.50 -16.55
CA ALA A 16 -11.48 -7.66 -16.26
C ALA A 16 -11.11 -6.19 -15.94
N GLU A 17 -10.02 -5.97 -15.20
CA GLU A 17 -9.51 -4.63 -14.90
C GLU A 17 -9.01 -3.89 -16.14
N GLU A 18 -8.41 -4.60 -17.10
CA GLU A 18 -7.93 -4.01 -18.34
C GLU A 18 -9.12 -3.58 -19.19
N ILE A 19 -10.13 -4.43 -19.33
CA ILE A 19 -11.38 -4.10 -20.03
C ILE A 19 -12.04 -2.87 -19.39
N HIS A 20 -12.12 -2.84 -18.06
CA HIS A 20 -12.62 -1.68 -17.31
C HIS A 20 -11.78 -0.42 -17.56
N GLN A 21 -10.45 -0.53 -17.58
CA GLN A 21 -9.55 0.59 -17.85
C GLN A 21 -9.73 1.13 -19.27
N MET A 22 -9.83 0.25 -20.27
CA MET A 22 -10.00 0.64 -21.68
C MET A 22 -11.27 1.47 -21.85
N HIS A 23 -12.40 1.01 -21.31
CA HIS A 23 -13.67 1.71 -21.48
C HIS A 23 -13.79 3.00 -20.65
N TYR A 24 -13.43 2.99 -19.37
CA TYR A 24 -13.73 4.14 -18.51
C TYR A 24 -12.67 5.22 -18.51
N ASN A 25 -11.40 4.85 -18.70
CA ASN A 25 -10.28 5.79 -18.55
C ASN A 25 -9.67 6.18 -19.89
N ILE A 26 -9.64 5.25 -20.86
CA ILE A 26 -8.95 5.50 -22.13
C ILE A 26 -9.95 5.96 -23.19
N HIS A 27 -11.11 5.29 -23.33
CA HIS A 27 -12.13 5.59 -24.34
C HIS A 27 -12.50 7.08 -24.50
N PRO A 28 -12.62 7.91 -23.43
CA PRO A 28 -12.93 9.33 -23.58
C PRO A 28 -11.88 10.12 -24.37
N HIS A 29 -10.65 9.63 -24.43
CA HIS A 29 -9.51 10.28 -25.08
C HIS A 29 -9.16 9.65 -26.44
N VAL A 30 -9.96 8.70 -26.90
CA VAL A 30 -9.77 8.02 -28.19
C VAL A 30 -10.37 8.89 -29.31
N PRO A 31 -9.67 9.07 -30.44
CA PRO A 31 -10.24 9.76 -31.60
C PRO A 31 -11.53 9.09 -32.10
N ASP A 32 -12.46 9.87 -32.64
CA ASP A 32 -13.79 9.38 -33.05
C ASP A 32 -13.73 8.20 -34.03
N ALA A 33 -12.71 8.17 -34.89
CA ALA A 33 -12.46 7.08 -35.83
C ALA A 33 -12.29 5.70 -35.16
N TYR A 34 -11.90 5.65 -33.88
CA TYR A 34 -11.60 4.42 -33.14
C TYR A 34 -12.52 4.20 -31.94
N LYS A 35 -13.44 5.13 -31.63
CA LYS A 35 -14.32 5.01 -30.46
C LYS A 35 -15.23 3.78 -30.49
N ASN A 36 -15.53 3.26 -31.68
CA ASN A 36 -16.39 2.10 -31.86
C ASN A 36 -15.62 0.77 -31.95
N ASP A 37 -14.30 0.78 -31.71
CA ASP A 37 -13.49 -0.43 -31.69
C ASP A 37 -13.89 -1.35 -30.52
N ILE A 38 -13.83 -2.66 -30.75
CA ILE A 38 -14.11 -3.72 -29.77
C ILE A 38 -13.25 -3.58 -28.51
N ILE A 39 -12.09 -2.93 -28.65
CA ILE A 39 -11.14 -2.69 -27.58
C ILE A 39 -11.73 -1.78 -26.49
N TYR A 40 -12.62 -0.85 -26.87
CA TYR A 40 -13.24 0.13 -25.96
C TYR A 40 -14.70 -0.18 -25.65
N ALA A 41 -15.17 -1.37 -26.03
CA ALA A 41 -16.52 -1.83 -25.75
C ALA A 41 -16.83 -1.76 -24.25
N LYS A 42 -18.09 -1.43 -23.94
CA LYS A 42 -18.56 -1.35 -22.56
C LYS A 42 -18.39 -2.71 -21.86
N PRO A 43 -17.77 -2.77 -20.66
CA PRO A 43 -17.59 -4.03 -19.94
C PRO A 43 -18.93 -4.65 -19.57
N THR A 44 -19.00 -5.97 -19.53
CA THR A 44 -20.17 -6.66 -18.99
C THR A 44 -20.28 -6.42 -17.47
N PRO A 45 -21.47 -6.53 -16.86
CA PRO A 45 -21.63 -6.36 -15.41
C PRO A 45 -20.68 -7.25 -14.60
N GLN A 46 -20.56 -8.53 -14.99
CA GLN A 46 -19.66 -9.49 -14.34
C GLN A 46 -18.19 -9.08 -14.44
N GLN A 47 -17.75 -8.56 -15.59
CA GLN A 47 -16.39 -8.03 -15.76
C GLN A 47 -16.17 -6.78 -14.90
N GLY A 48 -17.16 -5.88 -14.83
CA GLY A 48 -17.11 -4.71 -13.97
C GLY A 48 -16.91 -5.07 -12.50
N ASP A 49 -17.65 -6.06 -12.00
CA ASP A 49 -17.55 -6.49 -10.61
C ASP A 49 -16.25 -7.24 -10.33
N ALA A 50 -15.82 -8.12 -11.24
CA ALA A 50 -14.52 -8.77 -11.14
C ALA A 50 -13.34 -7.78 -11.11
N ALA A 51 -13.43 -6.67 -11.85
CA ALA A 51 -12.44 -5.61 -11.81
C ALA A 51 -12.39 -4.92 -10.44
N LYS A 52 -13.55 -4.62 -9.86
CA LYS A 52 -13.65 -3.99 -8.54
C LYS A 52 -13.10 -4.89 -7.43
N THR A 53 -13.48 -6.16 -7.42
CA THR A 53 -13.03 -7.13 -6.40
C THR A 53 -11.51 -7.33 -6.47
N THR A 54 -10.96 -7.47 -7.68
CA THR A 54 -9.50 -7.59 -7.88
C THR A 54 -8.76 -6.34 -7.39
N LYS A 55 -9.28 -5.15 -7.72
CA LYS A 55 -8.69 -3.88 -7.28
C LYS A 55 -8.74 -3.73 -5.76
N GLN A 56 -9.83 -4.16 -5.13
CA GLN A 56 -9.98 -4.17 -3.68
C GLN A 56 -8.98 -5.14 -3.02
N ALA A 57 -8.86 -6.36 -3.52
CA ALA A 57 -7.92 -7.36 -3.02
C ALA A 57 -6.47 -6.85 -3.06
N ARG A 58 -6.06 -6.20 -4.17
CA ARG A 58 -4.73 -5.59 -4.28
C ARG A 58 -4.52 -4.45 -3.30
N ARG A 59 -5.55 -3.63 -3.06
CA ARG A 59 -5.47 -2.56 -2.06
C ARG A 59 -5.32 -3.14 -0.66
N ALA A 60 -6.08 -4.17 -0.31
CA ALA A 60 -5.97 -4.85 0.97
C ALA A 60 -4.57 -5.46 1.17
N HIS A 61 -4.03 -6.12 0.15
CA HIS A 61 -2.66 -6.64 0.17
C HIS A 61 -1.61 -5.54 0.42
N ARG A 62 -1.71 -4.41 -0.31
CA ARG A 62 -0.80 -3.27 -0.08
C ARG A 62 -0.93 -2.70 1.32
N ALA A 63 -2.14 -2.59 1.86
CA ALA A 63 -2.37 -2.12 3.22
C ALA A 63 -1.74 -3.05 4.26
N ALA A 64 -1.93 -4.37 4.11
CA ALA A 64 -1.29 -5.37 4.98
C ALA A 64 0.23 -5.26 4.93
N MET A 65 0.82 -5.16 3.74
CA MET A 65 2.26 -4.98 3.58
C MET A 65 2.78 -3.67 4.21
N ALA A 66 2.01 -2.59 4.11
CA ALA A 66 2.37 -1.32 4.74
C ALA A 66 2.35 -1.42 6.28
N ILE A 67 1.40 -2.14 6.86
CA ILE A 67 1.34 -2.41 8.30
C ILE A 67 2.57 -3.23 8.73
N THR A 68 2.84 -4.34 8.05
CA THR A 68 4.01 -5.19 8.34
C THR A 68 5.32 -4.42 8.17
N ALA A 69 5.43 -3.55 7.15
CA ALA A 69 6.60 -2.71 6.95
C ALA A 69 6.79 -1.71 8.10
N LYS A 70 5.69 -1.10 8.58
CA LYS A 70 5.71 -0.18 9.72
C LYS A 70 6.13 -0.90 11.01
N GLU A 71 5.55 -2.07 11.31
CA GLU A 71 5.93 -2.89 12.47
C GLU A 71 7.42 -3.26 12.42
N ASN A 72 7.92 -3.65 11.24
CA ASN A 72 9.34 -3.94 11.05
C ASN A 72 10.24 -2.71 11.27
N GLN A 73 9.79 -1.53 10.85
CA GLN A 73 10.51 -0.27 11.08
C GLN A 73 10.54 0.11 12.56
N GLU A 74 9.42 -0.03 13.27
CA GLU A 74 9.32 0.22 14.71
C GLU A 74 10.23 -0.73 15.49
N ARG A 75 10.23 -2.03 15.16
CA ARG A 75 11.15 -3.01 15.75
C ARG A 75 12.61 -2.63 15.53
N ARG A 76 12.99 -2.27 14.30
CA ARG A 76 14.36 -1.80 14.00
C ARG A 76 14.72 -0.55 14.79
N GLY A 77 13.78 0.38 14.98
CA GLY A 77 14.00 1.59 15.78
C GLY A 77 14.24 1.28 17.26
N LEU A 78 13.55 0.29 17.81
CA LEU A 78 13.76 -0.17 19.19
C LEU A 78 15.08 -0.92 19.36
N GLU A 79 15.45 -1.77 18.40
CA GLU A 79 16.73 -2.48 18.39
C GLU A 79 17.92 -1.50 18.30
N ALA A 80 17.88 -0.54 17.37
CA ALA A 80 18.89 0.51 17.28
C ALA A 80 19.00 1.33 18.58
N ALA A 81 17.88 1.69 19.20
CA ALA A 81 17.88 2.40 20.47
C ALA A 81 18.38 1.55 21.65
N ALA A 82 18.23 0.22 21.60
CA ALA A 82 18.77 -0.70 22.59
C ALA A 82 20.28 -0.90 22.42
N ASP A 83 20.75 -1.02 21.19
CA ASP A 83 22.17 -1.12 20.84
C ASP A 83 22.92 0.17 21.23
N ASP A 84 22.33 1.35 20.98
CA ASP A 84 22.89 2.64 21.44
C ASP A 84 22.99 2.71 22.97
N ARG A 85 21.99 2.22 23.71
CA ARG A 85 22.00 2.19 25.18
C ARG A 85 23.01 1.20 25.75
N ASN A 86 23.33 0.14 25.01
CA ASN A 86 24.30 -0.88 25.40
C ASN A 86 25.71 -0.60 24.84
N SER A 87 25.87 0.48 24.08
CA SER A 87 27.18 0.94 23.59
C SER A 87 28.08 1.38 24.75
N ALA A 88 29.38 1.10 24.63
CA ALA A 88 30.39 1.47 25.64
C ALA A 88 30.46 2.99 25.92
N SER A 89 29.96 3.81 25.00
CA SER A 89 29.81 5.26 25.14
C SER A 89 28.67 5.66 26.09
N TYR A 90 27.56 4.93 26.13
CA TYR A 90 26.40 5.27 26.96
C TYR A 90 26.55 4.76 28.41
N THR A 91 27.25 3.65 28.61
CA THR A 91 27.52 3.10 29.96
C THR A 91 28.52 3.94 30.76
N LYS A 92 29.53 4.55 30.11
CA LYS A 92 30.44 5.51 30.76
C LYS A 92 29.72 6.79 31.25
N ALA A 93 28.78 7.31 30.46
CA ALA A 93 28.00 8.49 30.85
C ALA A 93 27.14 8.25 32.11
N ARG A 94 26.69 7.01 32.34
CA ARG A 94 25.88 6.63 33.52
C ARG A 94 26.72 6.44 34.79
N THR A 95 27.98 6.01 34.68
CA THR A 95 28.87 5.88 35.85
C THR A 95 29.45 7.22 36.34
N GLU A 96 29.44 8.26 35.50
CA GLU A 96 29.95 9.60 35.86
C GLU A 96 28.85 10.56 36.35
N THR A 97 27.57 10.21 36.19
CA THR A 97 26.44 11.06 36.59
C THR A 97 25.46 10.32 37.50
N GLY A 98 25.92 9.98 38.71
CA GLY A 98 25.05 9.64 39.82
C GLY A 98 24.24 10.85 40.29
N LYS A 99 23.19 11.24 39.55
CA LYS A 99 22.10 12.09 40.04
C LYS A 99 20.84 11.83 39.22
N THR A 100 19.84 11.26 39.89
CA THR A 100 18.48 11.03 39.41
C THR A 100 17.84 12.32 38.88
N PRO A 101 17.21 12.34 37.70
CA PRO A 101 16.14 13.30 37.46
C PRO A 101 14.83 12.69 37.94
N ALA A 102 14.31 13.28 39.01
CA ALA A 102 12.99 12.99 39.55
C ALA A 102 11.91 13.13 38.45
N ARG A 103 11.02 12.15 38.44
CA ARG A 103 9.73 12.13 37.73
C ARG A 103 8.92 13.39 38.04
N ALA A 104 8.88 14.35 37.13
CA ALA A 104 7.89 15.43 37.13
C ALA A 104 6.78 15.12 36.12
N LYS A 105 5.76 14.38 36.57
CA LYS A 105 4.48 14.29 35.85
C LYS A 105 3.77 15.64 36.02
N LYS A 106 3.71 16.46 34.98
CA LYS A 106 2.63 17.45 34.82
C LYS A 106 1.62 16.87 33.83
N ARG A 107 0.54 16.32 34.37
CA ARG A 107 -0.75 16.26 33.68
C ARG A 107 -1.39 17.62 33.90
N LYS A 108 -1.80 18.30 32.83
CA LYS A 108 -2.96 19.20 32.88
C LYS A 108 -3.94 18.72 31.83
N ALA A 109 -5.17 18.58 32.28
CA ALA A 109 -6.33 18.17 31.53
C ALA A 109 -6.64 19.22 30.47
N ASP A 110 -7.05 18.77 29.28
CA ASP A 110 -7.99 19.53 28.47
C ASP A 110 -9.33 18.80 28.57
N GLU A 111 -10.30 19.53 29.11
CA GLU A 111 -11.68 19.15 29.29
C GLU A 111 -12.37 18.98 27.95
N LEU A 112 -13.25 17.98 27.93
CA LEU A 112 -14.25 17.78 26.90
C LEU A 112 -15.27 18.92 26.97
N GLU A 113 -15.46 19.66 25.88
CA GLU A 113 -16.77 20.28 25.61
C GLU A 113 -17.20 20.06 24.16
N SER A 114 -18.24 19.21 24.07
CA SER A 114 -19.35 19.17 23.11
C SER A 114 -19.11 19.50 21.64
N ALA A 115 -19.25 18.47 20.80
CA ALA A 115 -19.97 18.57 19.53
C ALA A 115 -20.62 17.22 19.22
N VAL A 116 -21.79 16.98 19.81
CA VAL A 116 -22.75 15.95 19.40
C VAL A 116 -23.90 16.70 18.73
N VAL A 117 -24.14 16.33 17.47
CA VAL A 117 -25.42 16.31 16.69
C VAL A 117 -26.28 17.57 16.73
#